data_AF-D3Z376-F1
#
_entry.id   AF-D3Z376-F1
#
_cell.length_a   1.000
_cell.length_b   1.000
_cell.length_c   1.000
_cell.angle_alpha   90.00
_cell.angle_beta   90.00
_cell.angle_gamma   90.00
#
_symmetry.space_group_name_H-M   'P 1'
#
loop_
_entity.id
_entity.type
_entity.pdbx_description
1 polymer ?
#
loop_
_entity_poly.entity_id
_entity_poly.type
_entity_poly.pdbx_seq_one_letter_code
_entity_poly.pdbx_strand_id
1 'polypeptide(L)'
;MSGHKCYSWELQDRFAQDKSVVNKMQQKYWETKQAFIKATGKKEDEHVVASDADLDAKLELFHSIQRTCLDLSKAIVLYQKRICFLSQEENELGKFLRSQGFQDKTRAGKMMQATGKALCFSSQQRLALRNPLCRFHQEVETFRHRAISDTWLTVNRMEQYRTEYRGALLWMKDVSQELDPDLYKQMEKFRKVQTQVRLAKKNFDKLKMDVCQKVDLLGASRCNLLSHMLATYQTTLLHFWEKTSHTMAAIHESFKGYQPYEFTTLKSLQDPMKKLV
;
A
#
# COMPACT_ATOMS: atom_id res chain seq x y z
N MET A 1 23.40 -38.71 51.52
CA MET A 1 21.95 -38.43 51.62
C MET A 1 21.69 -37.02 51.13
N SER A 2 20.99 -36.85 50.01
CA SER A 2 20.03 -35.77 49.76
C SER A 2 19.68 -35.82 48.27
N GLY A 3 18.57 -36.49 47.96
CA GLY A 3 18.00 -36.52 46.62
C GLY A 3 17.16 -35.27 46.39
N HIS A 4 17.59 -34.44 45.45
CA HIS A 4 16.79 -33.33 44.94
C HIS A 4 15.62 -33.87 44.09
N LYS A 5 14.40 -33.73 44.62
CA LYS A 5 13.14 -33.97 43.89
C LYS A 5 12.95 -32.90 42.82
N CYS A 6 13.46 -33.15 41.62
CA CYS A 6 13.08 -32.44 40.39
C CYS A 6 12.04 -33.28 39.63
N TYR A 7 10.79 -33.33 40.11
CA TYR A 7 9.67 -33.90 39.33
C TYR A 7 8.35 -33.34 39.86
N SER A 8 7.77 -32.37 39.15
CA SER A 8 6.34 -32.02 39.34
C SER A 8 5.71 -31.24 38.19
N TRP A 9 6.47 -30.63 37.27
CA TRP A 9 5.88 -29.79 36.20
C TRP A 9 5.56 -30.57 34.91
N GLU A 10 6.36 -31.57 34.55
CA GLU A 10 6.14 -32.39 33.34
C GLU A 10 5.01 -33.42 33.48
N LEU A 11 4.66 -33.80 34.71
CA LEU A 11 3.53 -34.70 34.98
C LEU A 11 2.18 -33.98 34.87
N GLN A 12 2.13 -32.67 35.13
CA GLN A 12 0.91 -31.87 34.98
C GLN A 12 0.48 -31.74 33.50
N ASP A 13 1.45 -31.74 32.58
CA ASP A 13 1.21 -31.62 31.14
C ASP A 13 0.61 -32.91 30.53
N ARG A 14 0.83 -34.08 31.17
CA ARG A 14 0.22 -35.36 30.72
C ARG A 14 -1.26 -35.52 31.11
N PHE A 15 -1.75 -34.78 32.11
CA PHE A 15 -3.18 -34.80 32.48
C PHE A 15 -4.05 -33.85 31.65
N ALA A 16 -3.44 -33.03 30.78
CA ALA A 16 -4.15 -32.08 29.91
C ALA A 16 -4.80 -32.73 28.66
N GLN A 17 -4.74 -34.05 28.54
CA GLN A 17 -5.11 -34.76 27.31
C GLN A 17 -6.43 -35.54 27.38
N ASP A 18 -7.24 -35.35 28.42
CA ASP A 18 -8.60 -35.89 28.45
C ASP A 18 -9.60 -34.85 27.93
N LYS A 19 -9.58 -34.63 26.60
CA LYS A 19 -10.48 -33.68 25.92
C LYS A 19 -11.88 -34.28 25.78
N SER A 20 -12.62 -34.34 26.89
CA SER A 20 -14.06 -34.62 26.88
C SER A 20 -14.76 -33.84 25.76
N VAL A 21 -15.61 -34.53 24.99
CA VAL A 21 -16.42 -33.93 23.90
C VAL A 21 -17.18 -32.71 24.40
N VAL A 22 -17.64 -32.75 25.66
CA VAL A 22 -18.34 -31.66 26.33
C VAL A 22 -17.45 -30.42 26.49
N ASN A 23 -16.19 -30.58 26.88
CA ASN A 23 -15.25 -29.46 27.02
C ASN A 23 -14.96 -28.80 25.67
N LYS A 24 -14.79 -29.59 24.60
CA LYS A 24 -14.60 -29.04 23.24
C LYS A 24 -15.83 -28.27 22.77
N MET A 25 -17.03 -28.79 23.05
CA MET A 25 -18.28 -28.14 22.70
C MET A 25 -18.46 -26.81 23.44
N GLN A 26 -18.15 -26.78 24.75
CA GLN A 26 -18.17 -25.55 25.55
C GLN A 26 -17.16 -24.53 25.03
N GLN A 27 -15.92 -24.95 24.75
CA GLN A 27 -14.92 -24.08 24.15
C GLN A 27 -15.42 -23.45 22.85
N LYS A 28 -15.96 -24.27 21.94
CA LYS A 28 -16.50 -23.78 20.66
C LYS A 28 -17.69 -22.84 20.84
N TYR A 29 -18.56 -23.10 21.82
CA TYR A 29 -19.67 -22.21 22.16
C TYR A 29 -19.15 -20.83 22.56
N TRP A 30 -18.17 -20.74 23.46
CA TRP A 30 -17.63 -19.46 23.93
C TRP A 30 -16.84 -18.70 22.87
N GLU A 31 -16.08 -19.41 22.01
CA GLU A 31 -15.46 -18.83 20.81
C GLU A 31 -16.51 -18.21 19.89
N THR A 32 -17.60 -18.94 19.62
CA THR A 32 -18.68 -18.49 18.74
C THR A 32 -19.43 -17.30 19.35
N LYS A 33 -19.68 -17.34 20.66
CA LYS A 33 -20.29 -16.23 21.42
C LYS A 33 -19.43 -14.98 21.34
N GLN A 34 -18.11 -15.11 21.51
CA GLN A 34 -17.18 -13.99 21.38
C GLN A 34 -17.16 -13.43 19.95
N ALA A 35 -17.10 -14.29 18.93
CA ALA A 35 -17.17 -13.85 17.53
C ALA A 35 -18.48 -13.08 17.24
N PHE A 36 -19.61 -13.54 17.79
CA PHE A 36 -20.90 -12.86 17.66
C PHE A 36 -20.92 -11.50 18.36
N ILE A 37 -20.35 -11.39 19.57
CA ILE A 37 -20.22 -10.12 20.30
C ILE A 37 -19.45 -9.10 19.46
N LYS A 38 -18.29 -9.51 18.93
CA LYS A 38 -17.47 -8.67 18.04
C LYS A 38 -18.23 -8.25 16.78
N ALA A 39 -18.90 -9.18 16.11
CA ALA A 39 -19.64 -8.91 14.88
C ALA A 39 -20.87 -8.02 15.08
N THR A 40 -21.52 -8.09 16.24
CA THR A 40 -22.71 -7.28 16.57
C THR A 40 -22.39 -5.95 17.25
N GLY A 41 -21.10 -5.66 17.51
CA GLY A 41 -20.68 -4.44 18.18
C GLY A 41 -21.15 -4.33 19.63
N LYS A 42 -21.46 -5.47 20.28
CA LYS A 42 -21.84 -5.48 21.70
C LYS A 42 -20.64 -5.07 22.56
N LYS A 43 -20.90 -4.41 23.69
CA LYS A 43 -19.86 -3.95 24.61
C LYS A 43 -19.02 -5.13 25.11
N GLU A 44 -17.71 -5.04 24.90
CA GLU A 44 -16.71 -5.98 25.41
C GLU A 44 -16.09 -5.48 26.73
N ASP A 45 -15.34 -6.34 27.39
CA ASP A 45 -14.63 -5.99 28.62
C ASP A 45 -13.56 -4.91 28.35
N GLU A 46 -13.66 -3.77 29.04
CA GLU A 46 -12.84 -2.58 28.77
C GLU A 46 -11.35 -2.83 28.98
N HIS A 47 -10.97 -3.66 29.96
CA HIS A 47 -9.57 -3.98 30.22
C HIS A 47 -8.99 -4.88 29.14
N VAL A 48 -9.80 -5.81 28.62
CA VAL A 48 -9.40 -6.68 27.51
C VAL A 48 -9.22 -5.85 26.23
N VAL A 49 -10.13 -4.90 25.97
CA VAL A 49 -10.00 -3.96 24.85
C VAL A 49 -8.76 -3.09 25.00
N ALA A 50 -8.54 -2.48 26.16
CA ALA A 50 -7.36 -1.66 26.42
C ALA A 50 -6.06 -2.46 26.24
N SER A 51 -6.02 -3.74 26.64
CA SER A 51 -4.82 -4.59 26.51
C SER A 51 -4.43 -4.90 25.06
N ASP A 52 -5.34 -4.74 24.11
CA ASP A 52 -5.10 -4.99 22.69
C ASP A 52 -4.68 -3.74 21.91
N ALA A 53 -4.70 -2.56 22.53
CA ALA A 53 -4.48 -1.29 21.83
C ALA A 53 -3.20 -1.26 20.98
N ASP A 54 -2.08 -1.78 21.50
CA ASP A 54 -0.81 -1.83 20.77
C ASP A 54 -0.88 -2.75 19.54
N LEU A 55 -1.60 -3.87 19.65
CA LEU A 55 -1.81 -4.79 18.54
C LEU A 55 -2.73 -4.16 17.50
N ASP A 56 -3.82 -3.51 17.93
CA ASP A 56 -4.76 -2.84 17.04
C ASP A 56 -4.08 -1.71 16.25
N ALA A 57 -3.23 -0.90 16.89
CA ALA A 57 -2.41 0.09 16.19
C ALA A 57 -1.50 -0.55 15.13
N LYS A 58 -0.96 -1.74 15.40
CA LYS A 58 -0.13 -2.50 14.45
C LYS A 58 -0.94 -3.02 13.27
N LEU A 59 -2.17 -3.48 13.51
CA LEU A 59 -3.08 -3.94 12.46
C LEU A 59 -3.53 -2.78 11.56
N GLU A 60 -3.76 -1.60 12.12
CA GLU A 60 -4.03 -0.39 11.33
C GLU A 60 -2.87 -0.03 10.41
N LEU A 61 -1.63 -0.14 10.89
CA LEU A 61 -0.45 0.04 10.03
C LEU A 61 -0.42 -0.98 8.89
N PHE A 62 -0.70 -2.26 9.17
CA PHE A 62 -0.78 -3.31 8.15
C PHE A 62 -1.86 -3.01 7.10
N HIS A 63 -3.07 -2.65 7.53
CA HIS A 63 -4.17 -2.31 6.62
C HIS A 63 -3.88 -1.05 5.80
N SER A 64 -3.21 -0.06 6.39
CA SER A 64 -2.73 1.12 5.68
C SER A 64 -1.72 0.77 4.59
N ILE A 65 -0.74 -0.11 4.88
CA ILE A 65 0.21 -0.63 3.89
C ILE A 65 -0.54 -1.33 2.75
N GLN A 66 -1.46 -2.24 3.06
CA GLN A 66 -2.25 -2.96 2.06
C GLN A 66 -3.04 -2.01 1.13
N ARG A 67 -3.76 -1.06 1.72
CA ARG A 67 -4.61 -0.10 0.99
C ARG A 67 -3.77 0.80 0.10
N THR A 68 -2.76 1.44 0.66
CA THR A 68 -1.94 2.41 -0.07
C THR A 68 -1.08 1.76 -1.16
N CYS A 69 -0.65 0.50 -1.02
CA CYS A 69 -0.01 -0.23 -2.10
C CYS A 69 -0.98 -0.55 -3.26
N LEU A 70 -2.24 -0.91 -2.97
CA LEU A 70 -3.27 -1.12 -4.00
C LEU A 70 -3.56 0.19 -4.76
N ASP A 71 -3.74 1.28 -4.03
CA ASP A 71 -4.04 2.58 -4.61
C ASP A 71 -2.87 3.10 -5.46
N LEU A 72 -1.63 2.92 -4.98
CA LEU A 72 -0.43 3.23 -5.76
C LEU A 72 -0.37 2.41 -7.06
N SER A 73 -0.65 1.11 -6.99
CA SER A 73 -0.68 0.25 -8.18
C SER A 73 -1.68 0.76 -9.23
N LYS A 74 -2.91 1.08 -8.80
CA LYS A 74 -3.94 1.68 -9.67
C LYS A 74 -3.50 3.02 -10.26
N ALA A 75 -2.89 3.88 -9.43
CA ALA A 75 -2.41 5.18 -9.86
C ALA A 75 -1.32 5.06 -10.93
N ILE A 76 -0.39 4.11 -10.79
CA ILE A 76 0.67 3.87 -11.79
C ILE A 76 0.07 3.42 -13.13
N VAL A 77 -0.92 2.51 -13.11
CA VAL A 77 -1.61 2.06 -14.35
C VAL A 77 -2.32 3.23 -15.04
N LEU A 78 -3.08 4.01 -14.27
CA LEU A 78 -3.79 5.17 -14.81
C LEU A 78 -2.83 6.22 -15.38
N TYR A 79 -1.73 6.47 -14.69
CA TYR A 79 -0.71 7.42 -15.13
C TYR A 79 -0.02 6.97 -16.42
N GLN A 80 0.33 5.69 -16.54
CA GLN A 80 0.88 5.14 -17.79
C GLN A 80 -0.10 5.32 -18.98
N LYS A 81 -1.40 5.09 -18.76
CA LYS A 81 -2.42 5.32 -19.80
C LYS A 81 -2.46 6.78 -20.23
N ARG A 82 -2.41 7.71 -19.26
CA ARG A 82 -2.40 9.16 -19.54
C ARG A 82 -1.14 9.59 -20.27
N ILE A 83 0.04 9.05 -19.93
CA ILE A 83 1.29 9.30 -20.65
C ILE A 83 1.15 8.89 -22.13
N CYS A 84 0.64 7.68 -22.40
CA CYS A 84 0.43 7.22 -23.77
C CYS A 84 -0.47 8.16 -24.56
N PHE A 85 -1.62 8.51 -24.00
CA PHE A 85 -2.59 9.38 -24.66
C PHE A 85 -2.01 10.76 -24.93
N LEU A 86 -1.39 11.40 -23.92
CA LEU A 86 -0.77 12.71 -24.08
C LEU A 86 0.35 12.70 -25.13
N SER A 87 1.17 11.64 -25.16
CA SER A 87 2.19 11.48 -26.19
C SER A 87 1.61 11.29 -27.59
N GLN A 88 0.46 10.61 -27.73
CA GLN A 88 -0.22 10.49 -29.02
C GLN A 88 -0.72 11.85 -29.51
N GLU A 89 -1.44 12.59 -28.68
CA GLU A 89 -1.99 13.90 -29.03
C GLU A 89 -0.88 14.93 -29.36
N GLU A 90 0.17 15.01 -28.54
CA GLU A 90 1.30 15.90 -28.82
C GLU A 90 2.03 15.52 -30.11
N ASN A 91 2.14 14.23 -30.42
CA ASN A 91 2.76 13.76 -31.66
C ASN A 91 1.93 14.14 -32.89
N GLU A 92 0.61 14.00 -32.83
CA GLU A 92 -0.28 14.43 -33.92
C GLU A 92 -0.25 15.94 -34.13
N LEU A 93 -0.25 16.73 -33.05
CA LEU A 93 -0.03 18.17 -33.13
C LEU A 93 1.33 18.50 -33.78
N GLY A 94 2.39 17.79 -33.40
CA GLY A 94 3.71 17.97 -33.99
C GLY A 94 3.74 17.69 -35.49
N LYS A 95 3.07 16.61 -35.95
CA LYS A 95 2.91 16.30 -37.38
C LYS A 95 2.10 17.36 -38.11
N PHE A 96 1.01 17.82 -37.51
CA PHE A 96 0.16 18.87 -38.08
C PHE A 96 0.96 20.16 -38.31
N LEU A 97 1.70 20.65 -37.30
CA LEU A 97 2.52 21.86 -37.44
C LEU A 97 3.60 21.72 -38.51
N ARG A 98 4.21 20.54 -38.65
CA ARG A 98 5.17 20.27 -39.72
C ARG A 98 4.52 20.33 -41.11
N SER A 99 3.30 19.81 -41.25
CA SER A 99 2.55 19.86 -42.51
C SER A 99 2.17 21.29 -42.89
N GLN A 100 1.62 22.07 -41.96
CA GLN A 100 1.25 23.47 -42.18
C GLN A 100 2.49 24.33 -42.45
N GLY A 101 3.55 24.13 -41.66
CA GLY A 101 4.80 24.85 -41.82
C GLY A 101 5.54 24.54 -43.12
N PHE A 102 5.27 23.40 -43.77
CA PHE A 102 5.80 23.09 -45.10
C PHE A 102 5.10 23.90 -46.21
N GLN A 103 3.82 24.24 -46.02
CA GLN A 103 3.04 25.04 -46.97
C GLN A 103 3.34 26.54 -46.83
N ASP A 104 3.68 26.99 -45.62
CA ASP A 104 4.04 28.38 -45.33
C ASP A 104 5.54 28.64 -45.53
N LYS A 105 5.89 29.48 -46.51
CA LYS A 105 7.30 29.84 -46.82
C LYS A 105 7.86 30.96 -45.93
N THR A 106 7.04 31.56 -45.08
CA THR A 106 7.46 32.65 -44.19
C THR A 106 8.29 32.14 -43.00
N ARG A 107 8.77 33.06 -42.15
CA ARG A 107 9.42 32.70 -40.89
C ARG A 107 8.46 32.00 -39.92
N ALA A 108 7.14 32.25 -40.02
CA ALA A 108 6.14 31.51 -39.25
C ALA A 108 6.11 30.03 -39.65
N GLY A 109 6.15 29.71 -40.95
CA GLY A 109 6.24 28.32 -41.42
C GLY A 109 7.50 27.61 -40.93
N LYS A 110 8.66 28.27 -40.95
CA LYS A 110 9.91 27.73 -40.35
C LYS A 110 9.76 27.47 -38.85
N MET A 111 9.10 28.37 -38.12
CA MET A 111 8.80 28.21 -36.69
C MET A 111 7.86 27.02 -36.43
N MET A 112 6.82 26.86 -37.24
CA MET A 112 5.89 25.73 -37.15
C MET A 112 6.61 24.40 -37.40
N GLN A 113 7.50 24.31 -38.40
CA GLN A 113 8.27 23.09 -38.66
C GLN A 113 9.21 22.74 -37.49
N ALA A 114 9.95 23.73 -36.97
CA ALA A 114 10.84 23.53 -35.83
C ALA A 114 10.08 23.10 -34.57
N THR A 115 9.00 23.81 -34.25
CA THR A 115 8.11 23.49 -33.12
C THR A 115 7.50 22.11 -33.26
N GLY A 116 6.97 21.78 -34.45
CA GLY A 116 6.39 20.47 -34.70
C GLY A 116 7.39 19.32 -34.58
N LYS A 117 8.64 19.52 -35.02
CA LYS A 117 9.73 18.55 -34.79
C LYS A 117 10.02 18.37 -33.30
N ALA A 118 10.05 19.45 -32.52
CA ALA A 118 10.28 19.39 -31.08
C ALA A 118 9.14 18.72 -30.32
N LEU A 119 7.88 18.94 -30.71
CA LEU A 119 6.73 18.25 -30.12
C LEU A 119 6.74 16.74 -30.41
N CYS A 120 7.05 16.32 -31.65
CA CYS A 120 7.26 14.90 -31.97
C CYS A 120 8.42 14.28 -31.17
N PHE A 121 9.50 15.04 -30.94
CA PHE A 121 10.61 14.57 -30.12
C PHE A 121 10.22 14.45 -28.64
N SER A 122 9.55 15.46 -28.09
CA SER A 122 9.03 15.49 -26.71
C SER A 122 8.10 14.32 -26.44
N SER A 123 7.17 14.04 -27.35
CA SER A 123 6.21 12.94 -27.21
C SER A 123 6.91 11.57 -27.12
N GLN A 124 7.93 11.34 -27.95
CA GLN A 124 8.76 10.13 -27.94
C GLN A 124 9.59 10.01 -26.66
N GLN A 125 10.22 11.10 -26.21
CA GLN A 125 10.98 11.09 -24.95
C GLN A 125 10.08 10.82 -23.75
N ARG A 126 8.84 11.35 -23.72
CA ARG A 126 7.88 11.06 -22.64
C ARG A 126 7.53 9.58 -22.56
N LEU A 127 7.44 8.88 -23.70
CA LEU A 127 7.14 7.44 -23.71
C LEU A 127 8.23 6.61 -23.02
N ALA A 128 9.47 7.11 -22.91
CA ALA A 128 10.53 6.44 -22.16
C ALA A 128 10.20 6.28 -20.66
N LEU A 129 9.33 7.13 -20.10
CA LEU A 129 8.85 7.03 -18.72
C LEU A 129 8.04 5.76 -18.47
N ARG A 130 7.49 5.13 -19.51
CA ARG A 130 6.71 3.90 -19.37
C ARG A 130 7.55 2.73 -18.86
N ASN A 131 8.83 2.66 -19.21
CA ASN A 131 9.71 1.56 -18.80
C ASN A 131 9.87 1.49 -17.27
N PRO A 132 10.33 2.57 -16.58
CA PRO A 132 10.43 2.54 -15.13
C PRO A 132 9.06 2.44 -14.44
N LEU A 133 7.99 3.02 -15.01
CA LEU A 133 6.64 2.89 -14.44
C LEU A 133 6.09 1.46 -14.54
N CYS A 134 6.34 0.75 -15.63
CA CYS A 134 5.94 -0.65 -15.81
C CYS A 134 6.66 -1.54 -14.78
N ARG A 135 7.99 -1.37 -14.64
CA ARG A 135 8.78 -2.04 -13.59
C ARG A 135 8.23 -1.73 -12.20
N PHE A 136 7.97 -0.46 -11.90
CA PHE A 136 7.45 -0.05 -10.60
C PHE A 136 6.09 -0.72 -10.30
N HIS A 137 5.18 -0.75 -11.28
CA HIS A 137 3.91 -1.45 -11.13
C HIS A 137 4.10 -2.95 -10.84
N GLN A 138 4.96 -3.64 -11.59
CA GLN A 138 5.24 -5.07 -11.39
C GLN A 138 5.79 -5.37 -9.99
N GLU A 139 6.69 -4.52 -9.49
CA GLU A 139 7.28 -4.66 -8.16
C GLU A 139 6.24 -4.45 -7.05
N VAL A 140 5.39 -3.41 -7.18
CA VAL A 140 4.29 -3.18 -6.24
C VAL A 140 3.29 -4.34 -6.26
N GLU A 141 2.92 -4.86 -7.43
CA GLU A 141 2.03 -6.01 -7.54
C GLU A 141 2.64 -7.28 -6.94
N THR A 142 3.94 -7.51 -7.15
CA THR A 142 4.64 -8.65 -6.55
C THR A 142 4.68 -8.53 -5.04
N PHE A 143 5.03 -7.35 -4.51
CA PHE A 143 5.02 -7.07 -3.07
C PHE A 143 3.64 -7.33 -2.46
N ARG A 144 2.57 -6.87 -3.14
CA ARG A 144 1.19 -7.11 -2.71
C ARG A 144 0.82 -8.59 -2.70
N HIS A 145 1.03 -9.29 -3.81
CA HIS A 145 0.59 -10.69 -3.93
C HIS A 145 1.42 -11.66 -3.11
N ARG A 146 2.66 -11.31 -2.77
CA ARG A 146 3.58 -12.15 -1.99
C ARG A 146 3.65 -11.70 -0.54
N ALA A 147 4.26 -10.55 -0.27
CA ALA A 147 4.58 -10.13 1.09
C ALA A 147 3.33 -9.72 1.90
N ILE A 148 2.43 -8.95 1.30
CA ILE A 148 1.18 -8.54 1.98
C ILE A 148 0.27 -9.75 2.20
N SER A 149 0.09 -10.61 1.19
CA SER A 149 -0.71 -11.83 1.32
C SER A 149 -0.18 -12.78 2.41
N ASP A 150 1.14 -13.00 2.49
CA ASP A 150 1.73 -13.83 3.55
C ASP A 150 1.50 -13.26 4.96
N THR A 151 1.69 -11.94 5.10
CA THR A 151 1.43 -11.24 6.36
C THR A 151 -0.05 -11.33 6.73
N TRP A 152 -0.95 -11.18 5.75
CA TRP A 152 -2.39 -11.30 5.93
C TRP A 152 -2.81 -12.68 6.48
N LEU A 153 -2.23 -13.77 5.98
CA LEU A 153 -2.49 -15.11 6.50
C LEU A 153 -2.12 -15.23 7.99
N THR A 154 -1.01 -14.61 8.38
CA THR A 154 -0.54 -14.60 9.77
C THR A 154 -1.45 -13.76 10.65
N VAL A 155 -1.86 -12.57 10.17
CA VAL A 155 -2.83 -11.68 10.83
C VAL A 155 -4.16 -12.38 11.06
N ASN A 156 -4.72 -13.06 10.05
CA ASN A 156 -5.97 -13.80 10.19
C ASN A 156 -5.89 -14.91 11.22
N ARG A 157 -4.78 -15.67 11.21
CA ARG A 157 -4.57 -16.72 12.20
C ARG A 157 -4.50 -16.11 13.60
N MET A 158 -3.75 -15.02 13.77
CA MET A 158 -3.66 -14.29 15.02
C MET A 158 -5.05 -13.82 15.50
N GLU A 159 -5.89 -13.24 14.63
CA GLU A 159 -7.25 -12.80 14.96
C GLU A 159 -8.17 -13.95 15.39
N GLN A 160 -7.97 -15.16 14.85
CA GLN A 160 -8.65 -16.37 15.33
C GLN A 160 -8.24 -16.68 16.77
N TYR A 161 -6.93 -16.73 17.06
CA TYR A 161 -6.44 -16.99 18.43
C TYR A 161 -6.80 -15.87 19.42
N ARG A 162 -6.90 -14.62 18.97
CA ARG A 162 -7.43 -13.49 19.77
C ARG A 162 -8.87 -13.77 20.18
N THR A 163 -9.70 -14.21 19.23
CA THR A 163 -11.10 -14.57 19.46
C THR A 163 -11.22 -15.77 20.40
N GLU A 164 -10.37 -16.79 20.24
CA GLU A 164 -10.31 -17.94 21.15
C GLU A 164 -9.93 -17.55 22.57
N TYR A 165 -8.89 -16.73 22.74
CA TYR A 165 -8.46 -16.22 24.04
C TYR A 165 -9.55 -15.39 24.72
N ARG A 166 -10.17 -14.46 23.99
CA ARG A 166 -11.28 -13.65 24.52
C ARG A 166 -12.51 -14.50 24.87
N GLY A 167 -12.84 -15.51 24.06
CA GLY A 167 -13.88 -16.48 24.38
C GLY A 167 -13.59 -17.25 25.67
N ALA A 168 -12.35 -17.70 25.86
CA ALA A 168 -11.92 -18.37 27.09
C ALA A 168 -12.00 -17.44 28.31
N LEU A 169 -11.67 -16.15 28.18
CA LEU A 169 -11.84 -15.15 29.24
C LEU A 169 -13.31 -14.94 29.61
N LEU A 170 -14.20 -14.84 28.61
CA LEU A 170 -15.64 -14.77 28.86
C LEU A 170 -16.15 -16.00 29.61
N TRP A 171 -15.69 -17.19 29.22
CA TRP A 171 -16.03 -18.42 29.92
C TRP A 171 -15.53 -18.42 31.37
N MET A 172 -14.30 -17.97 31.60
CA MET A 172 -13.72 -17.87 32.93
C MET A 172 -14.51 -16.89 33.81
N LYS A 173 -14.93 -15.76 33.24
CA LYS A 173 -15.78 -14.76 33.91
C LYS A 173 -17.12 -15.37 34.34
N ASP A 174 -17.81 -16.05 33.42
CA ASP A 174 -19.08 -16.73 33.68
C ASP A 174 -18.97 -17.77 34.82
N VAL A 175 -17.98 -18.66 34.75
CA VAL A 175 -17.76 -19.67 35.80
C VAL A 175 -17.32 -19.05 37.13
N SER A 176 -16.63 -17.91 37.11
CA SER A 176 -16.21 -17.23 38.35
C SER A 176 -17.35 -16.55 39.10
N GLN A 177 -18.42 -16.13 38.40
CA GLN A 177 -19.57 -15.47 39.02
C GLN A 177 -20.46 -16.45 39.80
N GLU A 178 -20.47 -17.72 39.40
CA GLU A 178 -21.24 -18.79 40.02
C GLU A 178 -20.39 -19.66 40.97
N LEU A 179 -19.18 -19.22 41.32
CA LEU A 179 -18.21 -20.03 42.04
C LEU A 179 -18.44 -20.02 43.56
N ASP A 180 -18.78 -21.19 44.11
CA ASP A 180 -18.76 -21.51 45.53
C ASP A 180 -17.48 -22.32 45.84
N PRO A 181 -16.53 -21.76 46.62
CA PRO A 181 -15.29 -22.43 46.99
C PRO A 181 -15.47 -23.74 47.77
N ASP A 182 -16.59 -23.91 48.45
CA ASP A 182 -16.89 -25.09 49.27
C ASP A 182 -17.41 -26.27 48.42
N LEU A 183 -17.83 -25.99 47.17
CA LEU A 183 -18.25 -27.00 46.21
C LEU A 183 -17.08 -27.46 45.32
N TYR A 184 -16.46 -28.59 45.71
CA TYR A 184 -15.32 -29.19 45.01
C TYR A 184 -15.50 -29.30 43.48
N LYS A 185 -16.69 -29.65 42.99
CA LYS A 185 -16.99 -29.77 41.55
C LYS A 185 -16.88 -28.45 40.79
N GLN A 186 -17.27 -27.33 41.42
CA GLN A 186 -17.20 -26.01 40.79
C GLN A 186 -15.75 -25.51 40.74
N MET A 187 -14.98 -25.73 41.81
CA MET A 187 -13.55 -25.46 41.83
C MET A 187 -12.79 -26.24 40.76
N GLU A 188 -13.14 -27.51 40.54
CA GLU A 188 -12.54 -28.34 39.48
C GLU A 188 -12.90 -27.81 38.08
N LYS A 189 -14.16 -27.40 37.85
CA LYS A 189 -14.58 -26.74 36.60
C LYS A 189 -13.79 -25.44 36.37
N PHE A 190 -13.65 -24.60 37.39
CA PHE A 190 -12.91 -23.35 37.31
C PHE A 190 -11.43 -23.57 36.96
N ARG A 191 -10.75 -24.53 37.60
CA ARG A 191 -9.36 -24.90 37.28
C ARG A 191 -9.19 -25.37 35.83
N LYS A 192 -10.15 -26.13 35.30
CA LYS A 192 -10.15 -26.56 33.89
C LYS A 192 -10.26 -25.37 32.95
N VAL A 193 -11.19 -24.44 33.18
CA VAL A 193 -11.32 -23.23 32.36
C VAL A 193 -10.09 -22.33 32.47
N GLN A 194 -9.54 -22.15 33.67
CA GLN A 194 -8.30 -21.40 33.88
C GLN A 194 -7.13 -21.98 33.09
N THR A 195 -7.04 -23.31 32.97
CA THR A 195 -6.02 -23.98 32.16
C THR A 195 -6.21 -23.69 30.67
N GLN A 196 -7.45 -23.69 30.18
CA GLN A 196 -7.76 -23.31 28.79
C GLN A 196 -7.40 -21.86 28.49
N VAL A 197 -7.70 -20.93 29.41
CA VAL A 197 -7.33 -19.51 29.28
C VAL A 197 -5.81 -19.35 29.15
N ARG A 198 -5.03 -20.03 30.00
CA ARG A 198 -3.56 -19.98 29.94
C ARG A 198 -3.03 -20.52 28.61
N LEU A 199 -3.60 -21.62 28.11
CA LEU A 199 -3.22 -22.20 26.82
C LEU A 199 -3.56 -21.27 25.64
N ALA A 200 -4.78 -20.75 25.62
CA ALA A 200 -5.23 -19.82 24.57
C ALA A 200 -4.39 -18.54 24.58
N LYS A 201 -4.08 -17.99 25.76
CA LYS A 201 -3.20 -16.83 25.91
C LYS A 201 -1.81 -17.09 25.35
N LYS A 202 -1.19 -18.22 25.70
CA LYS A 202 0.14 -18.59 25.20
C LYS A 202 0.18 -18.63 23.67
N ASN A 203 -0.86 -19.19 23.04
CA ASN A 203 -0.94 -19.27 21.59
C ASN A 203 -1.19 -17.90 20.94
N PHE A 204 -2.07 -17.09 21.54
CA PHE A 204 -2.33 -15.72 21.10
C PHE A 204 -1.08 -14.83 21.21
N ASP A 205 -0.40 -14.82 22.36
CA ASP A 205 0.80 -14.01 22.59
C ASP A 205 1.92 -14.35 21.60
N LYS A 206 2.08 -15.63 21.27
CA LYS A 206 3.04 -16.06 20.23
C LYS A 206 2.71 -15.44 18.87
N LEU A 207 1.47 -15.56 18.40
CA LEU A 207 1.08 -15.02 17.11
C LEU A 207 1.00 -13.49 17.09
N LYS A 208 0.70 -12.86 18.22
CA LYS A 208 0.79 -11.40 18.41
C LYS A 208 2.21 -10.93 18.11
N MET A 209 3.23 -11.60 18.67
CA MET A 209 4.63 -11.29 18.38
C MET A 209 4.99 -11.53 16.91
N ASP A 210 4.57 -12.64 16.33
CA ASP A 210 4.81 -12.97 14.91
C ASP A 210 4.21 -11.89 13.99
N VAL A 211 2.98 -11.44 14.25
CA VAL A 211 2.33 -10.36 13.50
C VAL A 211 3.11 -9.06 13.64
N CYS A 212 3.48 -8.65 14.85
CA CYS A 212 4.22 -7.42 15.07
C CYS A 212 5.51 -7.38 14.25
N GLN A 213 6.31 -8.45 14.31
CA GLN A 213 7.57 -8.57 13.58
C GLN A 213 7.36 -8.59 12.07
N LYS A 214 6.37 -9.34 11.57
CA LYS A 214 6.07 -9.38 10.13
C LYS A 214 5.62 -8.02 9.61
N VAL A 215 4.79 -7.29 10.35
CA VAL A 215 4.34 -5.96 9.94
C VAL A 215 5.50 -4.95 9.91
N ASP A 216 6.43 -5.02 10.86
CA ASP A 216 7.63 -4.18 10.84
C ASP A 216 8.53 -4.47 9.63
N LEU A 217 8.79 -5.75 9.36
CA LEU A 217 9.55 -6.17 8.17
C LEU A 217 8.85 -5.78 6.87
N LEU A 218 7.51 -5.87 6.83
CA LEU A 218 6.69 -5.45 5.70
C LEU A 218 6.81 -3.94 5.47
N GLY A 219 6.77 -3.14 6.54
CA GLY A 219 7.00 -1.69 6.48
C GLY A 219 8.38 -1.34 5.94
N ALA A 220 9.45 -1.97 6.47
CA ALA A 220 10.81 -1.74 6.00
C ALA A 220 11.01 -2.14 4.53
N SER A 221 10.47 -3.29 4.15
CA SER A 221 10.54 -3.81 2.77
C SER A 221 9.79 -2.91 1.78
N ARG A 222 8.63 -2.36 2.19
CA ARG A 222 7.90 -1.36 1.41
C ARG A 222 8.75 -0.11 1.19
N CYS A 223 9.38 0.43 2.23
CA CYS A 223 10.24 1.61 2.10
C CYS A 223 11.39 1.36 1.12
N ASN A 224 12.06 0.21 1.22
CA ASN A 224 13.16 -0.14 0.31
C ASN A 224 12.71 -0.25 -1.14
N LEU A 225 11.58 -0.93 -1.39
CA LEU A 225 11.00 -1.04 -2.72
C LEU A 225 10.68 0.35 -3.31
N LEU A 226 10.01 1.20 -2.52
CA LEU A 226 9.62 2.53 -2.97
C LEU A 226 10.84 3.41 -3.27
N SER A 227 11.82 3.44 -2.37
CA SER A 227 13.04 4.24 -2.56
C SER A 227 13.78 3.87 -3.84
N HIS A 228 13.91 2.58 -4.16
CA HIS A 228 14.58 2.14 -5.38
C HIS A 228 13.78 2.46 -6.65
N MET A 229 12.48 2.16 -6.65
CA MET A 229 11.64 2.33 -7.85
C MET A 229 11.37 3.80 -8.15
N LEU A 230 11.14 4.62 -7.12
CA LEU A 230 10.94 6.07 -7.29
C LEU A 230 12.20 6.76 -7.79
N ALA A 231 13.39 6.38 -7.30
CA ALA A 231 14.64 6.95 -7.80
C ALA A 231 14.82 6.70 -9.30
N THR A 232 14.57 5.47 -9.77
CA THR A 232 14.68 5.12 -11.19
C THR A 232 13.68 5.91 -12.07
N TYR A 233 12.43 6.02 -11.60
CA TYR A 233 11.41 6.82 -12.27
C TYR A 233 11.78 8.31 -12.30
N GLN A 234 12.22 8.87 -11.17
CA GLN A 234 12.60 10.27 -11.03
C GLN A 234 13.75 10.65 -11.95
N THR A 235 14.81 9.84 -12.00
CA THR A 235 15.96 10.09 -12.90
C THR A 235 15.52 10.13 -14.36
N THR A 236 14.63 9.22 -14.77
CA THR A 236 14.09 9.20 -16.14
C THR A 236 13.22 10.43 -16.42
N LEU A 237 12.44 10.86 -15.43
CA LEU A 237 11.60 12.06 -15.51
C LEU A 237 12.43 13.34 -15.66
N LEU A 238 13.51 13.47 -14.89
CA LEU A 238 14.43 14.60 -14.99
C LEU A 238 15.10 14.65 -16.36
N HIS A 239 15.57 13.52 -16.87
CA HIS A 239 16.17 13.44 -18.21
C HIS A 239 15.19 13.84 -19.32
N PHE A 240 13.92 13.43 -19.18
CA PHE A 240 12.86 13.85 -20.10
C PHE A 240 12.69 15.37 -20.09
N TRP A 241 12.56 15.98 -18.91
CA TRP A 241 12.40 17.43 -18.79
C TRP A 241 13.61 18.20 -19.28
N GLU A 242 14.82 17.73 -18.97
CA GLU A 242 16.06 18.33 -19.41
C GLU A 242 16.12 18.39 -20.95
N LYS A 243 15.97 17.24 -21.62
CA LYS A 243 16.02 17.16 -23.09
C LYS A 243 14.98 18.01 -23.78
N THR A 244 13.75 17.99 -23.27
CA THR A 244 12.63 18.73 -23.86
C THR A 244 12.79 20.24 -23.65
N SER A 245 13.19 20.66 -22.45
CA SER A 245 13.48 22.06 -22.14
C SER A 245 14.58 22.63 -23.05
N HIS A 246 15.71 21.93 -23.18
CA HIS A 246 16.80 22.36 -24.07
C HIS A 246 16.33 22.53 -25.52
N THR A 247 15.52 21.60 -26.02
CA THR A 247 14.98 21.67 -27.39
C THR A 247 14.05 22.87 -27.57
N MET A 248 13.16 23.12 -26.61
CA MET A 248 12.21 24.23 -26.67
C MET A 248 12.91 25.59 -26.49
N ALA A 249 13.91 25.67 -25.62
CA ALA A 249 14.72 26.89 -25.43
C ALA A 249 15.47 27.27 -26.71
N ALA A 250 16.06 26.29 -27.40
CA ALA A 250 16.73 26.53 -28.69
C ALA A 250 15.78 27.10 -29.75
N ILE A 251 14.52 26.63 -29.78
CA ILE A 251 13.49 27.19 -30.67
C ILE A 251 13.15 28.61 -30.25
N HIS A 252 12.89 28.85 -28.96
CA HIS A 252 12.58 30.18 -28.45
C HIS A 252 13.65 31.21 -28.86
N GLU A 253 14.93 30.91 -28.64
CA GLU A 253 16.03 31.81 -29.01
C GLU A 253 16.14 31.99 -30.54
N SER A 254 15.90 30.95 -31.34
CA SER A 254 15.95 31.04 -32.81
C SER A 254 14.85 31.96 -33.40
N PHE A 255 13.73 32.10 -32.70
CA PHE A 255 12.58 32.90 -33.16
C PHE A 255 12.34 34.16 -32.34
N LYS A 256 13.29 34.53 -31.47
CA LYS A 256 13.26 35.77 -30.68
C LYS A 256 13.28 37.02 -31.59
N GLY A 257 12.64 38.09 -31.13
CA GLY A 257 12.59 39.40 -31.80
C GLY A 257 11.29 39.68 -32.59
N TYR A 258 10.99 40.97 -32.79
CA TYR A 258 9.83 41.46 -33.54
C TYR A 258 9.94 41.08 -35.02
N GLN A 259 8.83 40.66 -35.63
CA GLN A 259 8.73 40.44 -37.07
C GLN A 259 7.80 41.49 -37.68
N PRO A 260 8.32 42.45 -38.46
CA PRO A 260 7.48 43.33 -39.25
C PRO A 260 6.71 42.50 -40.28
N TYR A 261 5.40 42.72 -40.36
CA TYR A 261 4.59 42.20 -41.45
C TYR A 261 4.93 43.00 -42.71
N GLU A 262 5.59 42.38 -43.69
CA GLU A 262 5.81 43.01 -44.99
C GLU A 262 4.56 42.85 -45.86
N PHE A 263 3.85 43.95 -46.12
CA PHE A 263 2.78 43.97 -47.12
C PHE A 263 3.37 43.64 -48.50
N THR A 264 3.06 42.45 -49.01
CA THR A 264 3.50 42.00 -50.34
C THR A 264 2.56 42.48 -51.45
N THR A 265 1.30 42.79 -51.12
CA THR A 265 0.26 43.17 -52.10
C THR A 265 0.13 44.69 -52.28
N LEU A 266 0.37 45.49 -51.24
CA LEU A 266 0.24 46.95 -51.27
C LEU A 266 1.55 47.60 -50.80
N LYS A 267 2.48 47.80 -51.74
CA LYS A 267 3.81 48.39 -51.47
C LYS A 267 3.72 49.79 -50.82
N SER A 268 2.64 50.53 -51.03
CA SER A 268 2.40 51.86 -50.43
C SER A 268 2.22 51.84 -48.90
N LEU A 269 1.93 50.68 -48.30
CA LEU A 269 1.79 50.53 -46.85
C LEU A 269 3.08 50.10 -46.14
N GLN A 270 4.20 49.94 -46.87
CA GLN A 270 5.49 49.55 -46.27
C GLN A 270 6.19 50.71 -45.54
N ASP A 271 5.96 51.96 -45.94
CA ASP A 271 6.69 53.13 -45.41
C ASP A 271 6.38 53.52 -43.96
N PRO A 272 5.14 53.41 -43.44
CA PRO A 272 4.85 53.75 -42.03
C PRO A 272 5.47 52.76 -41.03
N MET A 273 5.70 51.50 -41.40
CA MET A 273 6.19 50.46 -40.48
C MET A 273 7.71 50.48 -40.26
N LYS A 274 8.50 51.05 -41.19
CA LYS A 274 9.96 51.19 -41.04
C LYS A 274 10.39 52.17 -39.95
N LYS A 275 9.46 52.97 -39.41
CA LYS A 275 9.71 53.97 -38.35
C LYS A 275 9.45 53.44 -36.93
N LEU A 276 9.06 52.17 -36.77
CA LEU A 276 8.73 51.55 -35.48
C LEU A 276 9.85 50.64 -34.94
N VAL A 277 11.10 50.83 -35.40
CA VAL A 277 12.30 50.15 -34.87
C VAL A 277 12.84 50.90 -33.66
#